data_AF-A0A7V9DPF7-F1
#
_entry.id   AF-A0A7V9DPF7-F1
#
_cell.length_a   1.000
_cell.length_b   1.000
_cell.length_c   1.000
_cell.angle_alpha   90.00
_cell.angle_beta   90.00
_cell.angle_gamma   90.00
#
_symmetry.space_group_name_H-M   'P 1'
#
loop_
_entity.id
_entity.type
_entity.pdbx_description
1 polymer ?
#
loop_
_entity_poly.entity_id
_entity_poly.type
_entity_poly.pdbx_seq_one_letter_code
_entity_poly.pdbx_strand_id
1 'polypeptide(L)'
;LNVRWCPPGAARLGPDHDPLDVLAATLAAVDDQPCDILDEYRRQLLTIGRRVRVELVGRVMEGRATDVDAEGRLLVTDDSGGEHWLDAGDVVHLRDTGAES
;
A
#
# COMPACT_ATOMS: atom_id res chain seq x y z
N LEU A 1 6.20 -12.74 -1.81
CA LEU A 1 7.13 -12.50 -0.68
C LEU A 1 8.52 -12.99 -1.08
N ASN A 2 9.54 -12.14 -1.00
CA ASN A 2 10.92 -12.51 -1.31
C ASN A 2 11.61 -13.02 -0.03
N VAL A 3 12.02 -14.29 0.02
CA VAL A 3 12.63 -14.90 1.21
C VAL A 3 14.16 -14.90 1.10
N ARG A 4 14.73 -15.87 0.38
CA ARG A 4 16.19 -16.01 0.20
C ARG A 4 16.73 -15.30 -1.04
N TRP A 5 15.86 -14.91 -1.98
CA TRP A 5 16.26 -14.23 -3.22
C TRP A 5 15.26 -13.13 -3.58
N CYS A 6 15.75 -12.08 -4.26
CA CYS A 6 14.96 -11.02 -4.85
C CYS A 6 15.65 -10.50 -6.12
N PRO A 7 14.91 -9.92 -7.07
CA PRO A 7 15.50 -9.15 -8.16
C PRO A 7 16.22 -7.89 -7.64
N PRO A 8 17.09 -7.26 -8.44
CA PRO A 8 17.73 -5.98 -8.08
C PRO A 8 16.70 -4.91 -7.70
N GLY A 9 16.98 -4.16 -6.62
CA GLY A 9 16.12 -3.08 -6.14
C GLY A 9 14.95 -3.52 -5.25
N ALA A 10 14.67 -4.82 -5.13
CA ALA A 10 13.66 -5.34 -4.21
C ALA A 10 14.27 -5.76 -2.86
N ALA A 11 13.47 -5.69 -1.80
CA ALA A 11 13.83 -6.21 -0.47
C ALA A 11 13.54 -7.72 -0.36
N ARG A 12 14.20 -8.37 0.62
CA ARG A 12 14.00 -9.79 0.99
C ARG A 12 14.20 -10.00 2.50
N LEU A 13 13.63 -11.07 3.05
CA LEU A 13 13.76 -11.41 4.49
C LEU A 13 15.19 -11.81 4.90
N GLY A 14 15.95 -12.47 4.02
CA GLY A 14 17.35 -12.81 4.26
C GLY A 14 17.63 -14.31 4.40
N PRO A 15 18.89 -14.70 4.63
CA PRO A 15 19.32 -16.11 4.62
C PRO A 15 18.82 -16.92 5.82
N ASP A 16 18.55 -16.26 6.95
CA ASP A 16 18.17 -16.90 8.22
C ASP A 16 16.72 -17.43 8.22
N HIS A 17 15.94 -17.09 7.19
CA HIS A 17 14.58 -17.56 7.03
C HIS A 17 14.52 -18.72 6.04
N ASP A 18 14.02 -19.88 6.49
CA ASP A 18 13.67 -20.97 5.57
C ASP A 18 12.36 -20.66 4.83
N PRO A 19 12.33 -20.77 3.48
CA PRO A 19 11.10 -20.58 2.72
C PRO A 19 9.93 -21.46 3.18
N LEU A 20 10.18 -22.69 3.65
CA LEU A 20 9.12 -23.57 4.12
C LEU A 20 8.54 -23.10 5.46
N ASP A 21 9.38 -22.58 6.36
CA ASP A 21 8.92 -22.01 7.63
C ASP A 21 8.09 -20.75 7.40
N VAL A 22 8.51 -19.89 6.46
CA VAL A 22 7.76 -18.69 6.08
C VAL A 22 6.41 -19.05 5.45
N LEU A 23 6.37 -20.06 4.58
CA LEU A 23 5.11 -20.53 4.00
C LEU A 23 4.17 -21.09 5.08
N ALA A 24 4.68 -21.93 5.97
CA ALA A 24 3.89 -22.51 7.06
C ALA A 24 3.30 -21.43 7.96
N ALA A 25 4.12 -20.43 8.34
CA ALA A 25 3.67 -19.30 9.15
C ALA A 25 2.62 -18.44 8.42
N THR A 26 2.78 -18.22 7.12
CA THR A 26 1.83 -17.46 6.30
C THR A 26 0.47 -18.16 6.24
N LEU A 27 0.46 -19.47 6.00
CA LEU A 27 -0.78 -20.25 5.95
C LEU A 27 -1.50 -20.25 7.31
N ALA A 28 -0.77 -20.46 8.40
CA ALA A 28 -1.34 -20.39 9.74
C ALA A 28 -1.94 -19.01 10.06
N ALA A 29 -1.29 -17.92 9.64
CA ALA A 29 -1.81 -16.58 9.83
C ALA A 29 -3.07 -16.29 8.99
N VAL A 30 -3.16 -16.86 7.78
CA VAL A 30 -4.36 -16.76 6.94
C VAL A 30 -5.54 -17.52 7.56
N ASP A 31 -5.27 -18.71 8.11
CA ASP A 31 -6.31 -19.53 8.78
C ASP A 31 -6.84 -18.87 10.06
N ASP A 32 -6.01 -18.09 10.77
CA ASP A 32 -6.37 -17.38 12.02
C ASP A 32 -6.95 -15.97 11.78
N GLN A 33 -7.11 -15.55 10.53
CA GLN A 33 -7.45 -14.15 10.23
C GLN A 33 -8.87 -13.78 10.73
N PRO A 34 -9.03 -12.67 11.48
CA PRO A 34 -10.34 -12.23 11.94
C PRO A 34 -11.20 -11.71 10.78
N CYS A 35 -12.53 -11.77 10.93
CA CYS A 35 -13.48 -11.34 9.90
C CYS A 35 -13.50 -9.82 9.67
N ASP A 36 -13.08 -9.01 10.64
CA ASP A 36 -13.00 -7.56 10.55
C ASP A 36 -11.55 -7.10 10.75
N ILE A 37 -10.93 -6.64 9.66
CA ILE A 37 -9.54 -6.18 9.63
C ILE A 37 -9.40 -4.74 9.13
N LEU A 38 -10.49 -4.06 8.79
CA LEU A 38 -10.41 -2.82 8.01
C LEU A 38 -9.67 -1.72 8.77
N ASP A 39 -9.95 -1.56 10.06
CA ASP A 39 -9.28 -0.55 10.87
C ASP A 39 -7.80 -0.86 11.12
N GLU A 40 -7.46 -2.14 11.27
CA GLU A 40 -6.05 -2.54 11.38
C GLU A 40 -5.31 -2.34 10.06
N TYR A 41 -5.94 -2.71 8.95
CA TYR A 41 -5.43 -2.47 7.61
C TYR A 41 -5.18 -0.96 7.37
N ARG A 42 -6.15 -0.10 7.69
CA ARG A 42 -6.01 1.37 7.63
C ARG A 42 -4.82 1.88 8.45
N ARG A 43 -4.66 1.38 9.68
CA ARG A 43 -3.53 1.78 10.56
C ARG A 43 -2.17 1.38 10.02
N GLN A 44 -2.07 0.24 9.33
CA GLN A 44 -0.82 -0.26 8.78
C GLN A 44 -0.50 0.30 7.39
N LEU A 45 -1.47 0.90 6.70
CA LEU A 45 -1.26 1.48 5.38
C LEU A 45 -0.33 2.70 5.44
N LEU A 46 0.89 2.51 4.95
CA LEU A 46 1.86 3.61 4.80
C LEU A 46 1.41 4.69 3.82
N THR A 47 0.47 4.38 2.93
CA THR A 47 0.01 5.30 1.86
C THR A 47 -0.88 6.42 2.40
N ILE A 48 -1.70 6.16 3.42
CA ILE A 48 -2.63 7.16 3.95
C ILE A 48 -1.86 8.34 4.55
N GLY A 49 -2.37 9.55 4.29
CA GLY A 49 -1.77 10.81 4.69
C GLY A 49 -0.67 11.31 3.76
N ARG A 50 -0.24 10.53 2.75
CA ARG A 50 0.87 10.91 1.85
C ARG A 50 0.39 11.56 0.56
N ARG A 51 1.26 12.38 -0.03
CA ARG A 51 1.12 12.82 -1.42
C ARG A 51 1.43 11.64 -2.34
N VAL A 52 0.54 11.36 -3.28
CA VAL A 52 0.63 10.23 -4.19
C VAL A 52 0.44 10.66 -5.63
N ARG A 53 1.11 9.93 -6.53
CA ARG A 53 0.80 9.86 -7.95
C ARG A 53 0.23 8.47 -8.22
N VAL A 54 -0.98 8.42 -8.78
CA VAL A 54 -1.68 7.19 -9.12
C VAL A 54 -1.79 7.09 -10.63
N GLU A 55 -1.21 6.04 -11.19
CA GLU A 55 -1.35 5.71 -12.60
C GLU A 55 -2.60 4.85 -12.78
N LEU A 56 -3.56 5.37 -13.53
CA LEU A 56 -4.84 4.75 -13.84
C LEU A 56 -4.87 4.41 -15.33
N VAL A 57 -5.85 3.59 -15.75
CA VAL A 57 -6.02 3.28 -17.17
C VAL A 57 -6.36 4.56 -17.94
N GLY A 58 -5.43 5.00 -18.79
CA GLY A 58 -5.59 6.16 -19.67
C GLY A 58 -5.42 7.53 -19.02
N ARG A 59 -5.09 7.62 -17.72
CA ARG A 59 -4.84 8.90 -17.05
C ARG A 59 -3.92 8.75 -15.84
N VAL A 60 -3.36 9.87 -15.40
CA VAL A 60 -2.63 9.96 -14.14
C VAL A 60 -3.35 10.95 -13.24
N MET A 61 -3.37 10.65 -11.94
CA MET A 61 -3.90 11.52 -10.91
C MET A 61 -2.85 11.77 -9.84
N GLU A 62 -2.76 13.00 -9.34
CA GLU A 62 -1.95 13.35 -8.19
C GLU A 62 -2.82 13.98 -7.12
N GLY A 63 -2.54 13.66 -5.86
CA GLY A 63 -3.39 14.05 -4.75
C GLY A 63 -2.83 13.58 -3.41
N ARG A 64 -3.56 13.85 -2.33
CA ARG A 64 -3.29 13.26 -1.02
C ARG A 64 -4.18 12.04 -0.83
N ALA A 65 -3.59 10.89 -0.49
CA ALA A 65 -4.34 9.71 -0.08
C ALA A 65 -4.89 9.94 1.33
N THR A 66 -6.21 9.87 1.52
CA THR A 66 -6.86 10.29 2.77
C THR A 66 -7.59 9.16 3.48
N ASP A 67 -8.07 8.15 2.76
CA ASP A 67 -8.73 6.98 3.35
C ASP A 67 -8.70 5.76 2.42
N VAL A 68 -9.12 4.61 2.94
CA VAL A 68 -9.51 3.42 2.18
C VAL A 68 -10.85 2.91 2.72
N ASP A 69 -11.78 2.52 1.85
CA ASP A 69 -13.10 2.03 2.29
C ASP A 69 -13.15 0.51 2.49
N ALA A 70 -14.33 0.00 2.86
CA ALA A 70 -14.56 -1.42 3.10
C ALA A 70 -14.45 -2.27 1.82
N GLU A 71 -14.57 -1.66 0.64
CA GLU A 71 -14.34 -2.31 -0.64
C GLU A 71 -12.85 -2.29 -1.05
N GLY A 72 -12.00 -1.63 -0.25
CA GLY A 72 -10.55 -1.52 -0.50
C GLY A 72 -10.17 -0.38 -1.45
N ARG A 73 -11.09 0.51 -1.80
CA ARG A 73 -10.83 1.63 -2.72
C ARG A 73 -10.09 2.74 -2.01
N LEU A 74 -9.09 3.32 -2.66
CA LEU A 74 -8.30 4.43 -2.11
C LEU A 74 -8.99 5.76 -2.37
N LEU A 75 -9.21 6.57 -1.34
CA LEU A 75 -9.63 7.96 -1.48
C LEU A 75 -8.41 8.86 -1.72
N VAL A 76 -8.46 9.62 -2.81
CA VAL A 76 -7.47 10.64 -3.13
C VAL A 76 -8.15 11.99 -3.25
N THR A 77 -7.69 12.97 -2.47
CA THR A 77 -8.08 14.38 -2.60
C THR A 77 -7.08 15.10 -3.51
N ASP A 78 -7.54 15.62 -4.64
CA ASP A 78 -6.72 16.38 -5.58
C ASP A 78 -6.39 17.80 -5.08
N ASP A 79 -5.56 18.54 -5.81
CA ASP A 79 -5.14 19.90 -5.43
C ASP A 79 -6.26 20.94 -5.46
N SER A 80 -7.36 20.65 -6.16
CA SER A 80 -8.56 21.49 -6.16
C SER A 80 -9.51 21.17 -5.00
N GLY A 81 -9.17 20.16 -4.19
CA GLY A 81 -10.00 19.65 -3.10
C GLY A 81 -11.05 18.63 -3.54
N GLY A 82 -11.01 18.16 -4.79
CA GLY A 82 -11.90 17.13 -5.31
C GLY A 82 -11.55 15.75 -4.77
N GLU A 83 -12.56 14.99 -4.35
CA GLU A 83 -12.42 13.64 -3.81
C GLU A 83 -12.68 12.56 -4.87
N HIS A 84 -11.76 11.60 -4.97
CA HIS A 84 -11.80 10.53 -5.96
C HIS A 84 -11.56 9.17 -5.31
N TRP A 85 -12.54 8.27 -5.38
CA TRP A 85 -12.37 6.87 -5.02
C TRP A 85 -11.77 6.08 -6.18
N LEU A 86 -10.67 5.38 -5.93
CA LEU A 86 -9.91 4.64 -6.93
C LEU A 86 -9.91 3.14 -6.59
N ASP A 87 -10.46 2.31 -7.49
CA ASP A 87 -10.53 0.85 -7.30
C ASP A 87 -9.16 0.17 -7.45
N ALA A 88 -8.38 0.57 -8.45
CA ALA A 88 -7.06 0.01 -8.72
C ALA A 88 -6.21 0.99 -9.52
N GLY A 89 -4.90 0.95 -9.26
CA GLY A 89 -3.90 1.74 -9.96
C GLY A 89 -2.52 1.57 -9.31
N ASP A 90 -1.48 1.96 -10.02
CA ASP A 90 -0.12 1.94 -9.48
C ASP A 90 0.13 3.21 -8.69
N VAL A 91 0.44 3.05 -7.39
CA VAL A 91 0.62 4.18 -6.47
C VAL A 91 2.10 4.42 -6.20
N VAL A 92 2.55 5.64 -6.47
CA VAL A 92 3.89 6.12 -6.10
C VAL A 92 3.77 7.21 -5.05
N HIS A 93 4.45 7.04 -3.91
CA HIS A 93 4.58 8.11 -2.92
C HIS A 93 5.50 9.19 -3.46
N LEU A 94 4.97 10.40 -3.58
CA LEU A 94 5.78 11.56 -3.91
C LEU A 94 6.53 12.00 -2.64
N ARG A 95 7.79 12.42 -2.81
CA ARG A 95 8.51 13.03 -1.71
C ARG A 95 7.82 14.36 -1.39
N ASP A 96 7.59 14.63 -0.12
CA ASP A 96 7.30 15.99 0.32
C ASP A 96 8.52 16.83 0.00
N THR A 97 8.51 17.44 -1.18
CA THR A 97 9.43 18.51 -1.50
C THR A 97 8.93 19.64 -0.65
N GLY A 98 9.49 19.79 0.56
CA GLY A 98 9.07 20.80 1.51
C GLY A 98 8.91 22.11 0.76
N ALA A 99 7.72 22.71 0.84
CA ALA A 99 7.59 24.12 0.54
C ALA A 99 8.50 24.82 1.55
N GLU A 100 9.70 25.20 1.11
CA GLU A 100 10.49 26.20 1.80
C GLU A 100 9.61 27.46 1.85
N SER A 101 9.16 27.81 3.04
CA SER A 101 8.47 29.06 3.37
C SER A 101 8.86 29.47 4.77
#